data_AF-A0AAV7TP25-F1
#
_entry.id   AF-A0AAV7TP25-F1
#
_cell.length_a   1.000
_cell.length_b   1.000
_cell.length_c   1.000
_cell.angle_alpha   90.00
_cell.angle_beta   90.00
_cell.angle_gamma   90.00
#
_symmetry.space_group_name_H-M   'P 1'
#
loop_
_entity.id
_entity.type
_entity.pdbx_description
1 polymer ?
#
loop_
_entity_poly.entity_id
_entity_poly.type
_entity_poly.pdbx_seq_one_letter_code
_entity_poly.pdbx_strand_id
1 'polypeptide(L)'
;HNLNIISYADDTQLILSLTKDPHTAKTNLHEGLKAIADWMRDSRLKLNSDKTEVLILGRTPSAWDNSWWPSTLGPPPTPTDSARNLGFTLDSSLSMSKQVSAISSSCYNT
;
A
#
# COMPACT_ATOMS: atom_id res chain seq x y z
N HIS A 1 -8.53 11.75 -10.66
CA HIS A 1 -7.34 10.92 -10.96
C HIS A 1 -6.47 10.88 -9.72
N ASN A 2 -6.61 9.84 -8.88
CA ASN A 2 -5.93 9.75 -7.58
C ASN A 2 -5.00 8.53 -7.47
N LEU A 3 -4.78 7.82 -8.58
CA LEU A 3 -4.05 6.56 -8.66
C LEU A 3 -2.73 6.78 -9.40
N ASN A 4 -1.62 6.37 -8.78
CA ASN A 4 -0.32 6.27 -9.41
C ASN A 4 0.19 4.83 -9.34
N ILE A 5 0.77 4.37 -10.43
CA ILE A 5 1.37 3.03 -10.54
C ILE A 5 2.85 3.24 -10.82
N ILE A 6 3.70 2.70 -9.95
CA ILE A 6 5.15 2.68 -10.14
C ILE A 6 5.54 1.20 -10.27
N SER A 7 6.29 0.86 -11.30
CA SER A 7 6.75 -0.51 -11.51
C SER A 7 8.26 -0.53 -11.69
N TYR A 8 8.90 -1.52 -11.08
CA TYR A 8 10.31 -1.80 -11.22
C TYR A 8 10.49 -3.33 -11.27
N ALA A 9 10.91 -3.85 -12.43
CA ALA A 9 10.96 -5.29 -12.68
C ALA A 9 9.63 -5.98 -12.34
N ASP A 10 9.62 -6.95 -11.43
CA ASP A 10 8.44 -7.68 -10.96
C ASP A 10 7.70 -6.97 -9.81
N ASP A 11 8.30 -5.94 -9.20
CA ASP A 11 7.67 -5.14 -8.15
C ASP A 11 6.74 -4.08 -8.74
N THR A 12 5.49 -4.06 -8.29
CA THR A 12 4.49 -3.03 -8.65
C THR A 12 3.97 -2.36 -7.40
N GLN A 13 4.02 -1.03 -7.38
CA GLN A 13 3.61 -0.18 -6.29
C GLN A 13 2.39 0.60 -6.72
N LEU A 14 1.34 0.53 -5.91
CA LEU A 14 0.05 1.16 -6.17
C LEU A 14 -0.17 2.23 -5.11
N ILE A 15 -0.14 3.49 -5.53
CA ILE A 15 -0.27 4.63 -4.64
C ILE A 15 -1.61 5.29 -4.90
N LEU A 16 -2.45 5.34 -3.86
CA LEU A 16 -3.77 5.93 -3.93
C LEU A 16 -3.89 7.06 -2.91
N SER A 17 -4.22 8.26 -3.40
CA SER A 17 -4.44 9.42 -2.54
C SER A 17 -5.93 9.53 -2.15
N LEU A 18 -6.19 9.56 -0.85
CA LEU A 18 -7.54 9.67 -0.29
C LEU A 18 -7.81 11.09 0.21
N THR A 19 -9.08 11.49 0.14
CA THR A 19 -9.57 12.77 0.67
C THR A 19 -9.80 12.71 2.18
N LYS A 20 -9.91 13.85 2.85
CA LYS A 20 -10.20 13.92 4.29
C LYS A 20 -11.65 13.51 4.63
N ASP A 21 -12.58 13.72 3.70
CA ASP A 21 -13.97 13.29 3.86
C ASP A 21 -14.07 11.75 3.74
N PRO A 22 -14.57 11.02 4.76
CA PRO A 22 -14.57 9.56 4.77
C PRO A 22 -15.43 8.92 3.67
N HIS A 23 -16.58 9.51 3.34
CA HIS A 23 -17.48 8.95 2.32
C HIS A 23 -16.86 9.06 0.93
N THR A 24 -16.32 10.24 0.62
CA THR A 24 -15.57 10.49 -0.63
C THR A 24 -14.29 9.66 -0.66
N ALA A 25 -13.60 9.50 0.47
CA ALA A 25 -12.39 8.68 0.56
C ALA A 25 -12.69 7.20 0.26
N LYS A 26 -13.74 6.64 0.86
CA LYS A 26 -14.15 5.24 0.59
C LYS A 26 -14.56 5.04 -0.86
N THR A 27 -15.26 6.01 -1.45
CA THR A 27 -15.66 5.96 -2.86
C THR A 27 -14.43 6.02 -3.78
N ASN A 28 -13.53 6.99 -3.57
CA ASN A 28 -12.28 7.12 -4.31
C ASN A 28 -11.37 5.89 -4.15
N LEU A 29 -11.37 5.28 -2.96
CA LEU A 29 -10.65 4.04 -2.69
C LEU A 29 -11.19 2.91 -3.56
N HIS A 30 -12.51 2.68 -3.54
CA HIS A 30 -13.14 1.64 -4.32
C HIS A 30 -12.95 1.85 -5.83
N GLU A 31 -13.10 3.08 -6.32
CA GLU A 31 -12.87 3.41 -7.73
C GLU A 31 -11.42 3.20 -8.13
N GLY A 32 -10.47 3.65 -7.30
CA GLY A 32 -9.04 3.46 -7.52
C GLY A 32 -8.66 1.97 -7.55
N LEU A 33 -9.12 1.19 -6.57
CA LEU A 33 -8.89 -0.25 -6.50
C LEU A 33 -9.53 -1.01 -7.66
N LYS A 34 -10.72 -0.60 -8.11
CA LYS A 34 -11.34 -1.15 -9.31
C LYS A 34 -10.51 -0.84 -10.56
N ALA A 35 -10.08 0.40 -10.74
CA ALA A 35 -9.25 0.80 -11.86
C ALA A 35 -7.90 0.04 -11.89
N ILE A 36 -7.30 -0.20 -10.73
CA ILE A 36 -6.13 -1.06 -10.57
C ILE A 36 -6.44 -2.47 -11.07
N ALA A 37 -7.53 -3.06 -10.60
CA ALA A 37 -7.86 -4.45 -10.94
C ALA A 37 -8.17 -4.63 -12.43
N ASP A 38 -8.87 -3.67 -13.03
CA ASP A 38 -9.09 -3.62 -14.47
C ASP A 38 -7.75 -3.51 -15.22
N TRP A 39 -6.87 -2.59 -14.81
CA TRP A 39 -5.53 -2.45 -15.42
C TRP A 39 -4.67 -3.71 -15.26
N MET A 40 -4.69 -4.36 -14.10
CA MET A 40 -3.95 -5.61 -13.87
C MET A 40 -4.49 -6.71 -14.77
N ARG A 41 -5.81 -6.86 -14.89
CA ARG A 41 -6.45 -7.84 -15.79
C ARG A 41 -6.02 -7.60 -17.23
N ASP A 42 -6.09 -6.36 -17.70
CA ASP A 42 -5.75 -5.98 -19.07
C ASP A 42 -4.25 -6.18 -19.35
N SER A 43 -3.41 -5.98 -18.33
CA SER A 43 -1.96 -6.21 -18.37
C SER A 43 -1.56 -7.67 -18.11
N ARG A 44 -2.53 -8.58 -17.93
CA ARG A 44 -2.33 -10.00 -17.54
C ARG A 44 -1.51 -10.19 -16.26
N LEU A 45 -1.61 -9.23 -15.34
CA LEU A 45 -1.02 -9.27 -14.01
C LEU A 45 -2.05 -9.78 -12.99
N LYS A 46 -1.57 -10.32 -11.87
CA LYS A 46 -2.39 -10.75 -10.74
C LYS A 46 -1.76 -10.28 -9.44
N LEU A 47 -2.58 -9.74 -8.53
CA LEU A 47 -2.14 -9.39 -7.19
C LEU A 47 -1.75 -10.68 -6.44
N ASN A 48 -0.53 -10.75 -5.93
CA ASN A 48 -0.10 -11.86 -5.08
C ASN A 48 -0.42 -11.52 -3.63
N SER A 49 -1.57 -11.97 -3.13
CA SER A 49 -2.05 -11.67 -1.77
C SER A 49 -1.03 -12.05 -0.69
N ASP A 50 -0.25 -13.10 -0.90
CA ASP A 50 0.71 -13.62 0.08
C ASP A 50 1.94 -12.72 0.21
N LYS A 51 2.20 -11.88 -0.80
CA LYS A 51 3.32 -10.93 -0.85
C LYS A 51 2.90 -9.46 -0.81
N THR A 52 1.61 -9.16 -0.94
CA THR A 52 1.15 -7.78 -1.04
C THR A 52 1.07 -7.15 0.34
N GLU A 53 1.96 -6.19 0.60
CA GLU A 53 1.94 -5.38 1.81
C GLU A 53 1.13 -4.11 1.59
N VAL A 54 0.21 -3.78 2.50
CA VAL A 54 -0.53 -2.52 2.47
C VAL A 54 -0.01 -1.60 3.57
N LEU A 55 0.56 -0.47 3.16
CA LEU A 55 1.02 0.58 4.06
C LEU A 55 0.07 1.77 3.98
N ILE A 56 -0.57 2.10 5.10
CA ILE A 56 -1.42 3.28 5.18
C ILE A 56 -0.59 4.45 5.69
N LEU A 57 -0.54 5.53 4.89
CA LEU A 57 0.25 6.72 5.18
C LEU A 57 -0.65 7.86 5.67
N GLY A 58 -0.22 8.53 6.73
CA GLY A 58 -0.94 9.66 7.32
C GLY A 58 -1.99 9.24 8.35
N ARG A 59 -2.92 10.16 8.66
CA ARG A 59 -3.96 9.92 9.66
C ARG A 59 -4.98 8.96 9.07
N THR A 60 -4.93 7.69 9.47
CA THR A 60 -6.01 6.74 9.21
C THR A 60 -7.30 7.38 9.70
N PRO A 61 -8.37 7.44 8.89
CA PRO A 61 -9.69 7.72 9.44
C PRO A 61 -9.90 6.73 10.59
N SER A 62 -10.37 7.21 11.74
CA SER A 62 -10.73 6.34 12.87
C SER A 62 -11.77 5.26 12.51
N ALA A 63 -12.33 5.36 11.29
CA ALA A 63 -13.31 4.46 10.68
C ALA A 63 -12.72 3.51 9.62
N TRP A 64 -11.39 3.42 9.42
CA TRP A 64 -10.84 2.38 8.55
C TRP A 64 -11.13 1.00 9.15
N ASP A 65 -11.90 0.21 8.44
CA ASP A 65 -12.21 -1.17 8.76
C ASP A 65 -12.19 -2.02 7.47
N ASN A 66 -12.40 -3.32 7.61
CA ASN A 66 -12.45 -4.24 6.48
C ASN A 66 -13.55 -3.90 5.46
N SER A 67 -14.54 -3.05 5.79
CA SER A 67 -15.60 -2.63 4.87
C SER A 67 -15.14 -1.65 3.80
N TRP A 68 -13.94 -1.07 3.95
CA TRP A 68 -13.30 -0.20 2.95
C TRP A 68 -12.64 -1.00 1.82
N TRP A 69 -12.49 -2.30 2.00
CA TRP A 69 -11.91 -3.17 0.99
C TRP A 69 -13.00 -3.75 0.06
N PRO A 70 -12.88 -3.61 -1.27
CA PRO A 70 -13.81 -4.22 -2.21
C PRO A 70 -13.69 -5.74 -2.17
N SER A 71 -14.80 -6.44 -1.91
CA SER A 71 -14.86 -7.91 -1.94
C SER A 71 -14.46 -8.52 -3.29
N THR A 72 -14.58 -7.73 -4.37
CA THR A 72 -14.16 -8.09 -5.73
C THR A 72 -12.66 -8.33 -5.88
N LEU A 73 -11.83 -7.84 -4.95
CA LEU A 73 -10.37 -8.03 -4.97
C LEU A 73 -9.90 -9.17 -4.08
N GLY A 74 -10.83 -9.94 -3.50
CA GLY A 74 -10.53 -10.98 -2.53
C GLY A 74 -10.48 -10.43 -1.10
N PRO A 75 -9.92 -11.18 -0.15
CA PRO A 75 -9.87 -10.77 1.25
C PRO A 75 -9.03 -9.50 1.43
N PRO A 76 -9.39 -8.61 2.38
CA PRO A 76 -8.58 -7.44 2.69
C PRO A 76 -7.19 -7.88 3.19
N PRO A 77 -6.11 -7.32 2.64
CA PRO A 77 -4.79 -7.50 3.21
C PRO A 77 -4.73 -6.80 4.57
N THR A 78 -4.02 -7.40 5.52
CA THR A 78 -3.77 -6.78 6.82
C THR A 78 -2.82 -5.59 6.64
N PRO A 79 -3.20 -4.36 7.06
CA PRO A 79 -2.28 -3.24 7.03
C PRO A 79 -1.03 -3.53 7.86
N THR A 80 0.14 -3.15 7.35
CA THR A 80 1.41 -3.25 8.06
C THR A 80 1.89 -1.87 8.51
N ASP A 81 2.57 -1.82 9.65
CA ASP A 81 3.21 -0.59 10.15
C ASP A 81 4.47 -0.21 9.35
N SER A 82 5.01 -1.17 8.60
CA SER A 82 6.13 -0.93 7.68
C SER A 82 6.14 -1.92 6.54
N ALA A 83 6.44 -1.44 5.34
CA ALA A 83 6.54 -2.26 4.13
C ALA A 83 7.91 -2.10 3.49
N ARG A 84 8.39 -3.15 2.81
CA ARG A 84 9.65 -3.09 2.07
C ARG A 84 9.38 -2.72 0.62
N ASN A 85 10.07 -1.70 0.14
CA ASN A 85 9.94 -1.18 -1.21
C ASN A 85 11.35 -1.06 -1.81
N LEU A 86 11.66 -1.90 -2.81
CA LEU A 86 12.95 -1.89 -3.54
C LEU A 86 14.19 -1.91 -2.62
N GLY A 87 14.10 -2.67 -1.52
CA GLY A 87 15.17 -2.79 -0.53
C GLY A 87 15.12 -1.77 0.61
N PHE A 88 14.29 -0.73 0.52
CA PHE A 88 14.06 0.25 1.59
C PHE A 88 12.87 -0.14 2.45
N THR A 89 12.96 0.08 3.77
CA THR A 89 11.84 -0.08 4.68
C THR A 89 11.16 1.27 4.89
N LEU A 90 9.88 1.36 4.51
CA LEU A 90 9.05 2.53 4.74
C LEU A 90 8.14 2.25 5.94
N ASP A 91 8.11 3.16 6.91
CA ASP A 91 7.14 3.15 8.02
C ASP A 91 5.94 4.06 7.72
N SER A 92 4.84 3.84 8.43
CA SER A 92 3.58 4.58 8.25
C SER A 92 3.70 6.10 8.47
N SER A 93 4.73 6.54 9.22
CA SER A 93 5.03 7.96 9.44
C SER A 93 6.07 8.53 8.46
N LEU A 94 6.57 7.73 7.51
CA LEU A 94 7.65 8.07 6.59
C LEU A 94 8.91 8.62 7.29
N SER A 95 9.13 8.24 8.56
CA SER A 95 10.25 8.71 9.36
C SER A 95 11.59 8.11 8.94
N MET A 96 11.55 6.98 8.22
CA MET A 96 12.71 6.13 7.88
C MET A 96 13.46 5.61 9.11
N SER A 97 12.90 5.74 10.31
CA SER A 97 13.54 5.34 11.57
C SER A 97 13.97 3.88 11.55
N LYS A 98 13.07 2.97 11.15
CA LYS A 98 13.38 1.53 11.00
C LYS A 98 14.52 1.28 10.00
N GLN A 99 14.53 1.99 8.88
CA GLN A 99 15.58 1.86 7.87
C GLN A 99 16.94 2.31 8.42
N VAL A 100 16.98 3.48 9.08
CA VAL A 100 18.22 4.02 9.66
C VAL A 100 18.76 3.09 10.75
N SER A 101 17.90 2.60 11.64
CA SER A 101 18.29 1.63 12.66
C SER A 101 18.82 0.32 12.07
N ALA A 102 18.17 -0.21 11.02
CA ALA A 102 18.62 -1.43 10.38
C ALA A 102 20.01 -1.27 9.73
N ILE A 103 20.24 -0.15 9.03
CA ILE A 103 21.55 0.14 8.42
C ILE A 103 22.61 0.34 9.51
N SER A 104 22.33 1.11 10.56
CA SER A 104 23.32 1.39 11.60
C SER A 104 23.70 0.14 12.39
N SER A 105 22.74 -0.70 12.78
CA SER A 105 23.01 -1.97 13.45
C SER A 105 23.80 -2.95 12.59
N SER A 106 23.63 -2.93 11.27
CA SER A 106 24.43 -3.77 10.36
C SER A 106 25.92 -3.45 10.40
N CYS A 107 26.31 -2.23 10.79
CA CYS A 107 27.72 -1.84 10.92
C CYS A 107 28.34 -2.28 12.26
N TYR A 108 27.53 -2.58 13.28
CA TYR A 108 27.98 -2.98 14.62
C TYR A 108 27.93 -4.50 14.86
N ASN A 109 27.23 -5.26 14.02
CA ASN A 109 27.30 -6.72 14.02
C ASN A 109 28.55 -7.20 13.26
N THR A 110 29.69 -7.15 13.93
CA THR A 110 30.91 -7.93 13.62
C THR A 110 31.19 -8.92 14.72
#